data_AF-A0A9E0NG55-F1
#
_entry.id   AF-A0A9E0NG55-F1
#
_cell.length_a   1.000
_cell.length_b   1.000
_cell.length_c   1.000
_cell.angle_alpha   90.00
_cell.angle_beta   90.00
_cell.angle_gamma   90.00
#
_symmetry.space_group_name_H-M   'P 1'
#
loop_
_entity.id
_entity.type
_entity.pdbx_description
1 polymer ?
#
loop_
_entity_poly.entity_id
_entity_poly.type
_entity_poly.pdbx_seq_one_letter_code
_entity_poly.pdbx_strand_id
1 'polypeptide(L)'
;MSGDTYIWIRIAHIIGDVAWVAGLVSVFALLRAHHGADAASRPGLVSAARAMALLMDLGATLAIGLGLWLAFASPRFPTNAFGSGGWFHIKLTLVVLGLLSAHGLMRAKLGKLRRGQPAEVPTWVLPLVLAAAAIIIVLAAHPTLLRK
;
A
#
# COMPACT_ATOMS: atom_id res chain seq x y z
N MET A 1 -3.47 12.84 -23.07
CA MET A 1 -4.59 12.42 -22.21
C MET A 1 -5.54 13.61 -22.04
N SER A 2 -6.87 13.41 -22.16
CA SER A 2 -7.84 14.49 -21.90
C SER A 2 -7.87 14.85 -20.41
N GLY A 3 -8.40 16.04 -20.08
CA GLY A 3 -8.54 16.50 -18.70
C GLY A 3 -9.40 15.55 -17.85
N ASP A 4 -10.52 15.08 -18.40
CA ASP A 4 -11.43 14.17 -17.70
C ASP A 4 -10.79 12.81 -17.44
N THR A 5 -10.09 12.24 -18.42
CA THR A 5 -9.37 10.97 -18.23
C THR A 5 -8.30 11.09 -17.14
N TYR A 6 -7.59 12.23 -17.07
CA TYR A 6 -6.61 12.47 -16.00
C TYR A 6 -7.26 12.44 -14.61
N ILE A 7 -8.41 13.11 -14.45
CA ILE A 7 -9.13 13.18 -13.17
C ILE A 7 -9.59 11.78 -12.75
N TRP A 8 -10.21 11.01 -13.66
CA TRP A 8 -10.68 9.66 -13.34
C TRP A 8 -9.56 8.69 -12.99
N ILE A 9 -8.44 8.72 -13.71
CA ILE A 9 -7.27 7.89 -13.36
C ILE A 9 -6.70 8.30 -12.01
N ARG A 10 -6.64 9.60 -11.69
CA ARG A 10 -6.19 10.09 -10.39
C ARG A 10 -7.11 9.64 -9.26
N ILE A 11 -8.43 9.67 -9.45
CA ILE A 11 -9.40 9.17 -8.48
C ILE A 11 -9.19 7.67 -8.27
N ALA A 12 -9.12 6.89 -9.35
CA ALA A 12 -8.92 5.45 -9.26
C ALA A 12 -7.58 5.06 -8.63
N HIS A 13 -6.50 5.83 -8.86
CA HIS A 13 -5.21 5.68 -8.18
C HIS A 13 -5.35 5.84 -6.66
N ILE A 14 -6.04 6.90 -6.22
CA ILE A 14 -6.29 7.17 -4.78
C ILE A 14 -7.15 6.08 -4.16
N ILE A 15 -8.17 5.59 -4.86
CA ILE A 15 -8.98 4.44 -4.38
C ILE A 15 -8.10 3.21 -4.18
N GLY A 16 -7.19 2.94 -5.14
CA GLY A 16 -6.19 1.88 -5.03
C GLY A 16 -5.30 2.05 -3.80
N ASP A 17 -4.76 3.25 -3.57
CA ASP A 17 -3.91 3.56 -2.41
C ASP A 17 -4.65 3.29 -1.09
N VAL A 18 -5.88 3.77 -0.96
CA VAL A 18 -6.72 3.55 0.23
C VAL A 18 -7.01 2.08 0.44
N ALA A 19 -7.42 1.35 -0.62
CA ALA A 19 -7.68 -0.09 -0.55
C ALA A 19 -6.40 -0.87 -0.16
N TRP A 20 -5.25 -0.46 -0.66
CA TRP A 20 -3.97 -1.08 -0.33
C TRP A 20 -3.62 -0.90 1.15
N VAL A 21 -3.69 0.32 1.66
CA VAL A 21 -3.39 0.62 3.08
C VAL A 21 -4.40 -0.05 4.01
N ALA A 22 -5.69 0.00 3.69
CA ALA A 22 -6.73 -0.69 4.45
C ALA A 22 -6.49 -2.21 4.49
N GLY A 23 -6.12 -2.82 3.36
CA GLY A 23 -5.73 -4.22 3.29
C GLY A 23 -4.51 -4.55 4.16
N LEU A 24 -3.45 -3.75 4.11
CA LEU A 24 -2.24 -3.92 4.94
C LEU A 24 -2.56 -3.89 6.44
N VAL A 25 -3.31 -2.87 6.89
CA VAL A 25 -3.69 -2.71 8.30
C VAL A 25 -4.59 -3.86 8.75
N SER A 26 -5.53 -4.29 7.90
CA SER A 26 -6.45 -5.37 8.21
C SER A 26 -5.74 -6.72 8.31
N VAL A 27 -4.84 -7.03 7.37
CA VAL A 27 -4.04 -8.25 7.42
C VAL A 27 -3.13 -8.25 8.65
N PHE A 28 -2.48 -7.12 8.97
CA PHE A 28 -1.69 -7.00 10.19
C PHE A 28 -2.52 -7.31 11.45
N ALA A 29 -3.70 -6.69 11.58
CA ALA A 29 -4.58 -6.87 12.72
C ALA A 29 -5.03 -8.33 12.86
N LEU A 30 -5.42 -8.97 11.75
CA LEU A 30 -5.88 -10.36 11.74
C LEU A 30 -4.75 -11.34 12.05
N LEU A 31 -3.54 -11.11 11.53
CA LEU A 31 -2.36 -11.92 11.86
C LEU A 31 -2.04 -11.84 13.36
N ARG A 32 -2.17 -10.66 13.98
CA ARG A 32 -1.96 -10.49 15.42
C ARG A 32 -3.07 -11.12 16.26
N ALA A 33 -4.33 -10.94 15.86
CA ALA A 33 -5.47 -11.55 16.53
C ALA A 33 -5.36 -13.09 16.57
N HIS A 34 -4.82 -13.70 15.51
CA HIS A 34 -4.64 -15.15 15.46
C HIS A 34 -3.72 -15.72 16.56
N HIS A 35 -2.73 -14.96 17.04
CA HIS A 35 -1.80 -15.46 18.08
C HIS A 35 -2.49 -15.71 19.42
N GLY A 36 -3.49 -14.90 19.78
CA GLY A 36 -4.27 -15.06 21.01
C GLY A 36 -5.58 -15.83 20.83
N ALA A 37 -5.86 -16.32 19.62
CA ALA A 37 -7.14 -16.94 19.28
C ALA A 37 -7.21 -18.41 19.73
N ASP A 38 -8.39 -18.81 20.22
CA ASP A 38 -8.73 -20.20 20.51
C ASP A 38 -8.79 -21.06 19.23
N ALA A 39 -8.81 -22.38 19.37
CA ALA A 39 -8.81 -23.29 18.23
C ALA A 39 -10.04 -23.12 17.31
N ALA A 40 -11.19 -22.73 17.87
CA ALA A 40 -12.44 -22.60 17.13
C ALA A 40 -12.47 -21.35 16.21
N SER A 41 -11.85 -20.25 16.63
CA SER A 41 -11.85 -18.97 15.92
C SER A 41 -10.72 -18.85 14.87
N ARG A 42 -9.63 -19.60 15.02
CA ARG A 42 -8.46 -19.57 14.11
C ARG A 42 -8.81 -19.72 12.62
N PRO A 43 -9.62 -20.71 12.19
CA PRO A 43 -9.96 -20.86 10.76
C PRO A 43 -10.66 -19.64 10.17
N GLY A 44 -11.57 -19.02 10.94
CA GLY A 44 -12.27 -17.79 10.53
C GLY A 44 -11.32 -16.61 10.33
N LEU A 45 -10.37 -16.43 11.25
CA LEU A 45 -9.34 -15.38 11.15
C LEU A 45 -8.44 -15.57 9.94
N VAL A 46 -8.04 -16.81 9.63
CA VAL A 46 -7.27 -17.12 8.41
C VAL A 46 -8.07 -16.81 7.16
N SER A 47 -9.36 -17.14 7.12
CA SER A 47 -10.25 -16.83 6.00
C SER A 47 -10.37 -15.32 5.79
N ALA A 48 -10.64 -14.56 6.86
CA ALA A 48 -10.70 -13.11 6.83
C ALA A 48 -9.38 -12.49 6.37
N ALA A 49 -8.23 -12.99 6.86
CA ALA A 49 -6.92 -12.51 6.46
C ALA A 49 -6.65 -12.73 4.97
N ARG A 50 -7.18 -13.81 4.38
CA ARG A 50 -7.09 -14.07 2.94
C ARG A 50 -7.94 -13.11 2.12
N ALA A 51 -9.16 -12.82 2.57
CA ALA A 51 -10.01 -11.84 1.92
C ALA A 51 -9.37 -10.44 1.93
N MET A 52 -8.81 -10.04 3.08
CA MET A 52 -8.11 -8.77 3.21
C MET A 52 -6.79 -8.73 2.44
N ALA A 53 -6.10 -9.87 2.31
CA ALA A 53 -4.93 -9.97 1.44
C ALA A 53 -5.30 -9.80 -0.05
N LEU A 54 -6.47 -10.28 -0.48
CA LEU A 54 -6.94 -10.02 -1.85
C LEU A 54 -7.23 -8.53 -2.07
N LEU A 55 -7.89 -7.86 -1.10
CA LEU A 55 -8.09 -6.40 -1.16
C LEU A 55 -6.76 -5.65 -1.21
N MET A 56 -5.78 -6.07 -0.40
CA MET A 56 -4.43 -5.53 -0.39
C MET A 56 -3.74 -5.69 -1.75
N ASP A 57 -3.84 -6.88 -2.37
CA ASP A 57 -3.22 -7.20 -3.66
C ASP A 57 -3.85 -6.38 -4.81
N LEU A 58 -5.19 -6.28 -4.83
CA LEU A 58 -5.92 -5.50 -5.82
C LEU A 58 -5.67 -3.99 -5.65
N GLY A 59 -5.69 -3.50 -4.41
CA GLY A 59 -5.38 -2.12 -4.08
C GLY A 59 -3.98 -1.74 -4.53
N ALA A 60 -2.97 -2.56 -4.22
CA ALA A 60 -1.59 -2.34 -4.65
C ALA A 60 -1.46 -2.30 -6.18
N THR A 61 -2.14 -3.23 -6.87
CA THR A 61 -2.12 -3.29 -8.33
C THR A 61 -2.71 -2.03 -8.97
N LEU A 62 -3.86 -1.56 -8.47
CA LEU A 62 -4.48 -0.31 -8.93
C LEU A 62 -3.63 0.91 -8.60
N ALA A 63 -3.15 1.01 -7.36
CA ALA A 63 -2.30 2.10 -6.90
C ALA A 63 -1.03 2.24 -7.76
N ILE A 64 -0.26 1.16 -7.89
CA ILE A 64 1.01 1.18 -8.62
C ILE A 64 0.75 1.35 -10.11
N GLY A 65 -0.16 0.57 -10.71
CA GLY A 65 -0.44 0.62 -12.14
C GLY A 65 -0.90 2.00 -12.61
N LEU A 66 -1.89 2.58 -11.93
CA LEU A 66 -2.40 3.90 -12.27
C LEU A 66 -1.42 5.02 -11.88
N GLY A 67 -0.66 4.84 -10.79
CA GLY A 67 0.38 5.79 -10.39
C GLY A 67 1.51 5.87 -11.42
N LEU A 68 1.98 4.73 -11.94
CA LEU A 68 2.95 4.68 -13.03
C LEU A 68 2.36 5.25 -14.32
N TRP A 69 1.10 4.94 -14.62
CA TRP A 69 0.43 5.52 -15.79
C TRP A 69 0.40 7.05 -15.72
N LEU A 70 0.01 7.63 -14.57
CA LEU A 70 0.04 9.08 -14.36
C LEU A 70 1.45 9.67 -14.47
N ALA A 71 2.47 8.94 -13.99
CA ALA A 71 3.86 9.39 -14.03
C ALA A 71 4.44 9.43 -15.46
N PHE A 72 4.03 8.52 -16.35
CA PHE A 72 4.59 8.40 -17.70
C PHE A 72 3.71 8.99 -18.81
N ALA A 73 2.38 9.08 -18.65
CA ALA A 73 1.47 9.49 -19.73
C ALA A 73 0.91 10.92 -19.60
N SER A 74 1.28 11.67 -18.55
CA SER A 74 0.78 13.03 -18.35
C SER A 74 1.70 14.08 -19.00
N PRO A 75 1.22 14.90 -19.97
CA PRO A 75 1.99 16.01 -20.54
C PRO A 75 2.37 17.08 -19.51
N ARG A 76 1.65 17.13 -18.37
CA ARG A 76 1.88 18.06 -17.25
C ARG A 76 3.03 17.62 -16.33
N PHE A 77 3.48 16.37 -16.48
CA PHE A 77 4.69 15.80 -15.88
C PHE A 77 5.59 15.35 -17.05
N PRO A 78 6.18 16.30 -17.80
CA PRO A 78 6.83 16.01 -19.07
C PRO A 78 8.06 15.13 -18.82
N THR A 79 7.92 13.81 -19.01
CA THR A 79 9.03 12.83 -19.16
C THR A 79 10.15 12.90 -18.12
N ASN A 80 9.93 13.62 -17.02
CA ASN A 80 10.90 13.95 -16.00
C ASN A 80 10.31 13.64 -14.62
N ALA A 81 9.51 12.59 -14.45
CA ALA A 81 9.20 12.12 -13.08
C ALA A 81 10.50 12.01 -12.24
N PHE A 82 11.61 11.61 -12.88
CA PHE A 82 12.98 11.62 -12.34
C PHE A 82 13.71 12.98 -12.33
N GLY A 83 13.20 14.01 -13.00
CA GLY A 83 13.64 15.42 -12.91
C GLY A 83 12.64 16.34 -12.19
N SER A 84 11.56 15.80 -11.61
CA SER A 84 10.39 16.55 -11.11
C SER A 84 10.54 17.10 -9.68
N GLY A 85 11.76 17.03 -9.12
CA GLY A 85 12.12 17.43 -7.76
C GLY A 85 12.11 16.26 -6.77
N GLY A 86 12.73 16.45 -5.59
CA GLY A 86 12.94 15.40 -4.60
C GLY A 86 11.67 14.71 -4.07
N TRP A 87 10.49 15.34 -4.21
CA TRP A 87 9.21 14.80 -3.74
C TRP A 87 8.86 13.44 -4.38
N PHE A 88 9.12 13.27 -5.69
CA PHE A 88 8.75 12.05 -6.41
C PHE A 88 9.63 10.88 -5.95
N HIS A 89 10.94 11.12 -5.80
CA HIS A 89 11.88 10.11 -5.30
C HIS A 89 11.54 9.68 -3.87
N ILE A 90 11.16 10.62 -3.00
CA ILE A 90 10.75 10.29 -1.63
C ILE A 90 9.44 9.50 -1.63
N LYS A 91 8.43 9.91 -2.41
CA LYS A 91 7.18 9.13 -2.57
C LYS A 91 7.49 7.70 -3.02
N LEU A 92 8.29 7.53 -4.07
CA LEU A 92 8.62 6.21 -4.60
C LEU A 92 9.40 5.36 -3.59
N THR A 93 10.34 5.97 -2.87
CA THR A 93 11.09 5.31 -1.79
C THR A 93 10.15 4.79 -0.70
N LEU A 94 9.16 5.59 -0.28
CA LEU A 94 8.17 5.18 0.71
C LEU A 94 7.23 4.08 0.20
N VAL A 95 6.86 4.13 -1.08
CA VAL A 95 6.06 3.06 -1.71
C VAL A 95 6.85 1.75 -1.73
N VAL A 96 8.12 1.76 -2.12
CA VAL A 96 8.95 0.55 -2.26
C VAL A 96 9.42 0.02 -0.89
N LEU A 97 10.09 0.87 -0.10
CA LEU A 97 10.68 0.44 1.18
C LEU A 97 9.65 0.40 2.32
N GLY A 98 8.59 1.20 2.25
CA GLY A 98 7.52 1.19 3.24
C GLY A 98 6.43 0.19 2.87
N LEU A 99 5.58 0.57 1.91
CA LEU A 99 4.33 -0.17 1.64
C LEU A 99 4.57 -1.54 0.98
N LEU A 100 5.43 -1.63 -0.03
CA LEU A 100 5.68 -2.88 -0.76
C LEU A 100 6.46 -3.89 0.10
N SER A 101 7.42 -3.41 0.90
CA SER A 101 8.14 -4.26 1.86
C SER A 101 7.18 -4.81 2.93
N ALA A 102 6.29 -3.97 3.48
CA ALA A 102 5.26 -4.41 4.41
C ALA A 102 4.27 -5.39 3.76
N HIS A 103 3.87 -5.15 2.51
CA HIS A 103 3.02 -6.04 1.73
C HIS A 103 3.65 -7.43 1.59
N GLY A 104 4.90 -7.51 1.14
CA GLY A 104 5.62 -8.77 0.99
C GLY A 104 5.73 -9.52 2.31
N LEU A 105 6.02 -8.81 3.40
CA LEU A 105 6.04 -9.37 4.75
C LEU A 105 4.68 -9.95 5.15
N MET A 106 3.57 -9.22 4.97
CA MET A 106 2.22 -9.70 5.29
C MET A 106 1.88 -10.97 4.50
N ARG A 107 2.16 -10.99 3.19
CA ARG A 107 1.95 -12.16 2.34
C ARG A 107 2.75 -13.36 2.80
N ALA A 108 4.03 -13.17 3.15
CA ALA A 108 4.89 -14.23 3.66
C ALA A 108 4.37 -14.80 4.99
N LYS A 109 3.91 -13.93 5.91
CA LYS A 109 3.38 -14.33 7.21
C LYS A 109 2.04 -15.07 7.08
N LEU A 110 1.13 -14.58 6.23
CA LEU A 110 -0.10 -15.31 5.91
C LEU A 110 0.20 -16.68 5.26
N GLY A 111 1.23 -16.78 4.43
CA GLY A 111 1.69 -18.05 3.88
C GLY A 111 2.19 -19.03 4.95
N LYS A 112 2.94 -18.55 5.94
CA LYS A 112 3.36 -19.36 7.12
C LYS A 112 2.16 -19.82 7.92
N LEU A 113 1.21 -18.93 8.19
CA LEU A 113 0.01 -19.21 8.95
C LEU A 113 -0.81 -20.35 8.33
N ARG A 114 -0.96 -20.33 7.00
CA ARG A 114 -1.67 -21.39 6.24
C ARG A 114 -1.00 -22.77 6.34
N ARG A 115 0.29 -22.84 6.67
CA ARG A 115 1.04 -24.08 6.88
C ARG A 115 1.08 -24.50 8.36
N GLY A 116 0.31 -23.83 9.23
CA GLY A 116 0.35 -24.07 10.67
C GLY A 116 1.65 -23.58 11.34
N GLN A 117 2.43 -22.73 10.66
CA GLN A 117 3.68 -22.21 11.20
C GLN A 117 3.45 -20.88 11.94
N PRO A 118 4.24 -20.55 12.98
CA PRO A 118 4.20 -19.26 13.63
C PRO A 118 4.37 -18.10 12.64
N ALA A 119 3.43 -17.14 12.70
CA ALA A 119 3.33 -16.02 11.76
C ALA A 119 3.29 -14.68 12.51
N GLU A 120 4.24 -14.46 13.42
CA GLU A 120 4.32 -13.19 14.16
C GLU A 120 4.73 -12.04 13.26
N VAL A 121 4.04 -10.92 13.38
CA VAL A 121 4.34 -9.70 12.65
C VAL A 121 4.94 -8.69 13.61
N PRO A 122 6.10 -8.09 13.31
CA PRO A 122 6.69 -7.07 14.17
C PRO A 122 5.76 -5.88 14.35
N THR A 123 5.66 -5.38 15.59
CA THR A 123 4.71 -4.31 15.95
C THR A 123 5.00 -2.99 15.25
N TRP A 124 6.26 -2.73 14.88
CA TRP A 124 6.69 -1.54 14.15
C TRP A 124 6.16 -1.47 12.71
N VAL A 125 5.65 -2.56 12.15
CA VAL A 125 5.15 -2.56 10.77
C VAL A 125 3.92 -1.68 10.63
N LEU A 126 3.01 -1.69 11.61
CA LEU A 126 1.81 -0.85 11.57
C LEU A 126 2.15 0.65 11.55
N PRO A 127 2.93 1.22 12.50
CA PRO A 127 3.29 2.63 12.46
C PRO A 127 4.11 2.97 11.22
N LEU A 128 4.96 2.07 10.71
CA LEU A 128 5.67 2.28 9.43
C LEU A 128 4.69 2.46 8.26
N VAL A 129 3.69 1.58 8.14
CA VAL A 129 2.67 1.66 7.08
C VAL A 129 1.87 2.95 7.20
N LEU A 130 1.41 3.30 8.41
CA LEU A 130 0.62 4.52 8.63
C LEU A 130 1.44 5.78 8.38
N ALA A 131 2.69 5.83 8.84
CA ALA A 131 3.58 6.96 8.60
C ALA A 131 3.91 7.11 7.10
N ALA A 132 4.22 6.00 6.41
CA ALA A 132 4.46 6.02 4.97
C ALA A 132 3.24 6.52 4.20
N ALA A 133 2.04 6.01 4.52
CA ALA A 133 0.79 6.43 3.90
C ALA A 133 0.51 7.93 4.15
N ALA A 134 0.66 8.41 5.39
CA ALA A 134 0.46 9.81 5.72
C ALA A 134 1.42 10.73 4.96
N ILE A 135 2.72 10.39 4.90
CA ILE A 135 3.71 11.17 4.16
C ILE A 135 3.40 11.15 2.66
N ILE A 136 3.01 10.00 2.08
CA ILE A 136 2.63 9.91 0.67
C ILE A 136 1.44 10.83 0.37
N ILE A 137 0.42 10.88 1.23
CA ILE A 137 -0.75 11.75 1.09
C ILE A 137 -0.34 13.23 1.17
N VAL A 138 0.48 13.60 2.15
CA VAL A 138 0.98 14.98 2.32
C VAL A 138 1.78 15.42 1.10
N LEU A 139 2.69 14.57 0.60
CA LEU A 139 3.48 14.87 -0.59
C LEU A 139 2.62 14.95 -1.87
N ALA A 140 1.55 14.17 -1.95
CA ALA A 140 0.61 14.24 -3.06
C ALA A 140 -0.28 15.50 -3.01
N ALA A 141 -0.62 15.97 -1.83
CA ALA A 141 -1.40 17.20 -1.63
C ALA A 141 -0.55 18.47 -1.81
N HIS A 142 0.72 18.42 -1.39
CA HIS A 142 1.65 19.54 -1.42
C HIS A 142 2.99 19.17 -2.08
N PRO A 143 3.01 18.92 -3.40
CA PRO A 143 4.22 18.51 -4.11
C PRO A 143 5.32 19.60 -4.12
N THR A 144 4.98 20.85 -3.78
CA THR A 144 5.92 21.96 -3.64
C THR A 144 6.72 21.93 -2.33
N LEU A 145 6.35 21.14 -1.33
CA LEU A 145 7.06 21.06 -0.04
C LEU A 145 8.55 20.75 -0.18
N LEU A 146 8.92 20.05 -1.26
CA LEU A 146 10.28 19.59 -1.52
C LEU A 146 10.83 20.12 -2.86
N ARG A 147 10.16 21.13 -3.44
CA ARG A 147 10.72 21.91 -4.56
C ARG A 147 11.48 23.08 -3.95
N LYS A 148 12.82 22.95 -3.87
CA LYS A 148 13.72 24.10 -3.78
C LYS A 148 14.06 24.58 -5.17
#